data_AF-A0A915E836-F1
#
_entry.id   AF-A0A915E836-F1
#
_cell.length_a   1.000
_cell.length_b   1.000
_cell.length_c   1.000
_cell.angle_alpha   90.00
_cell.angle_beta   90.00
_cell.angle_gamma   90.00
#
_symmetry.space_group_name_H-M   'P 1'
#
loop_
_entity.id
_entity.type
_entity.pdbx_description
1 polymer ?
#
loop_
_entity_poly.entity_id
_entity_poly.type
_entity_poly.pdbx_seq_one_letter_code
_entity_poly.pdbx_strand_id
1 'polypeptide(L)'
;MLFLIGQRALAKIIMNIAIVILLFSFVGSAMSTDIQKSVSSGECEKSFVCVCTGTNCDIAEPLGDLAEEQIVFYTSSKESDRFKRETASFNDKSESVVNEASAIPVTIKVDASKKFQSIVGFGGAFTDSAGINFKALSEAAQQKLLESYFGDKGLNYTIGRVPIASCDFSTREYSYLDKENDFELESFALAKEDFDYKIPYINKAQELANGNLKMFASPWSAPGWMKDSGRMKGGVSLKGPFNGKYYETYAKYFVRFLEEYAKHGINFWAITIQNEPSTALDPNWGWQTMWLSAKQQRGFANALLSPALKQSEVGKQILIMAHDHNRDEVFDVAKDIYTDPQEDDAIDGMGLHWYTPGIYENLEKVHGLNKDKFLFATEACTGFLENEHIPLLGDWQRGEQYGLDILNDLKHWVTGWTDWNLALDLEGDEFYKQPMYYFLGHFSKFVLPNSVRLNQMLRKQKKTTRNLLLWSM
;
A
#
# COMPACT_ATOMS: atom_id res chain seq x y z
N MET A 1 -18.71 61.60 -17.91
CA MET A 1 -17.85 61.40 -19.09
C MET A 1 -16.68 60.52 -18.64
N LEU A 2 -16.95 59.22 -18.55
CA LEU A 2 -16.43 58.16 -19.44
C LEU A 2 -14.93 57.83 -19.24
N PHE A 3 -14.70 56.62 -18.68
CA PHE A 3 -13.73 55.58 -19.07
C PHE A 3 -12.31 55.47 -18.46
N LEU A 4 -12.03 54.20 -18.07
CA LEU A 4 -10.78 53.41 -18.03
C LEU A 4 -9.92 53.49 -16.76
N ILE A 5 -10.05 52.51 -15.84
CA ILE A 5 -9.43 51.15 -15.78
C ILE A 5 -7.92 51.20 -15.55
N GLY A 6 -7.49 50.58 -14.45
CA GLY A 6 -6.09 50.23 -14.18
C GLY A 6 -5.91 49.53 -12.83
N GLN A 7 -6.34 48.28 -12.75
CA GLN A 7 -6.04 47.38 -11.63
C GLN A 7 -4.53 47.25 -11.41
N ARG A 8 -4.04 47.63 -10.23
CA ARG A 8 -2.75 47.18 -9.66
C ARG A 8 -2.85 47.18 -8.14
N ALA A 9 -3.21 46.03 -7.56
CA ALA A 9 -2.83 45.67 -6.19
C ALA A 9 -3.36 44.25 -5.86
N LEU A 10 -2.54 43.23 -6.10
CA LEU A 10 -2.54 42.00 -5.31
C LEU A 10 -1.21 41.28 -5.59
N ALA A 11 -0.22 41.64 -4.78
CA ALA A 11 1.08 41.01 -4.78
C ALA A 11 1.00 39.64 -4.09
N LYS A 12 1.21 38.59 -4.89
CA LYS A 12 1.92 37.33 -4.62
C LYS A 12 1.92 36.82 -3.17
N ILE A 13 0.97 35.94 -2.88
CA ILE A 13 1.25 34.72 -2.12
C ILE A 13 1.25 33.61 -3.16
N ILE A 14 2.41 33.31 -3.75
CA ILE A 14 2.58 32.14 -4.62
C ILE A 14 3.01 31.01 -3.71
N MET A 15 2.06 30.18 -3.30
CA MET A 15 2.36 28.85 -2.81
C MET A 15 2.70 28.05 -4.06
N ASN A 16 3.94 27.58 -4.21
CA ASN A 16 4.35 26.70 -5.30
C ASN A 16 3.62 25.36 -5.11
N ILE A 17 2.39 25.27 -5.61
CA ILE A 17 1.61 24.03 -5.66
C ILE A 17 2.10 23.26 -6.89
N ALA A 18 2.82 22.17 -6.66
CA ALA A 18 3.20 21.24 -7.73
C ALA A 18 2.01 20.31 -8.01
N ILE A 19 1.54 20.29 -9.25
CA ILE A 19 0.49 19.37 -9.71
C ILE A 19 1.18 18.20 -10.40
N VAL A 20 1.05 17.01 -9.84
CA VAL A 20 1.60 15.76 -10.40
C VAL A 20 0.55 15.10 -11.27
N ILE A 21 0.89 14.98 -12.54
CA ILE A 21 -0.01 14.51 -13.59
C ILE A 21 0.41 13.09 -14.02
N LEU A 22 -0.17 12.04 -13.41
CA LEU A 22 -0.03 10.64 -13.87
C LEU A 22 -0.88 10.35 -15.11
N LEU A 23 -0.25 10.41 -16.27
CA LEU A 23 -0.86 10.03 -17.54
C LEU A 23 -0.25 8.73 -18.06
N PHE A 24 -1.10 7.71 -18.22
CA PHE A 24 -0.70 6.48 -18.87
C PHE A 24 -0.98 6.59 -20.38
N SER A 25 0.07 6.70 -21.18
CA SER A 25 0.00 6.60 -22.63
C SER A 25 1.11 5.69 -23.13
N PHE A 26 0.73 4.57 -23.75
CA PHE A 26 1.67 3.65 -24.40
C PHE A 26 2.09 4.24 -25.75
N VAL A 27 3.34 4.69 -25.84
CA VAL A 27 3.96 5.10 -27.10
C VAL A 27 5.33 4.43 -27.17
N GLY A 28 5.50 3.55 -28.16
CA GLY A 28 6.78 2.91 -28.43
C GLY A 28 7.70 3.82 -29.24
N SER A 29 8.88 4.13 -28.70
CA SER A 29 10.19 3.96 -29.34
C SER A 29 11.27 4.88 -28.75
N ALA A 30 12.49 4.34 -28.75
CA ALA A 30 13.81 4.97 -28.81
C ALA A 30 14.70 5.03 -27.54
N MET A 31 15.79 4.28 -27.71
CA MET A 31 17.09 4.07 -27.06
C MET A 31 17.62 5.06 -26.00
N SER A 32 18.16 4.48 -24.91
CA SER A 32 19.34 4.99 -24.19
C SER A 32 19.92 3.98 -23.17
N THR A 33 21.27 3.93 -23.15
CA THR A 33 22.25 3.51 -22.11
C THR A 33 22.18 2.13 -21.45
N ASP A 34 23.31 1.41 -21.54
CA ASP A 34 23.55 0.05 -21.06
C ASP A 34 23.36 -0.13 -19.55
N ILE A 35 22.18 -0.60 -19.16
CA ILE A 35 21.94 -1.40 -17.96
C ILE A 35 21.86 -2.86 -18.43
N GLN A 36 22.47 -3.79 -17.69
CA GLN A 36 22.44 -5.21 -18.04
C GLN A 36 21.00 -5.75 -17.95
N LYS A 37 20.31 -5.78 -19.10
CA LYS A 37 18.96 -6.31 -19.24
C LYS A 37 19.05 -7.83 -19.33
N SER A 38 18.45 -8.56 -18.39
CA SER A 38 18.24 -10.00 -18.54
C SER A 38 16.84 -10.26 -19.10
N VAL A 39 16.76 -11.08 -20.15
CA VAL A 39 15.51 -11.54 -20.75
C VAL A 39 15.33 -13.00 -20.35
N SER A 40 14.23 -13.36 -19.69
CA SER A 40 13.92 -14.77 -19.45
C SER A 40 13.48 -15.42 -20.77
N SER A 41 14.16 -16.49 -21.17
CA SER A 41 13.87 -17.25 -22.38
C SER A 41 12.57 -18.06 -22.22
N GLY A 42 11.49 -17.62 -22.87
CA GLY A 42 10.23 -18.37 -23.00
C GLY A 42 9.15 -17.52 -23.67
N GLU A 43 8.57 -18.06 -24.73
CA GLU A 43 7.65 -17.52 -25.75
C GLU A 43 6.69 -16.36 -25.36
N CYS A 44 6.57 -15.38 -26.27
CA CYS A 44 5.66 -14.23 -26.38
C CYS A 44 5.34 -13.40 -25.11
N GLU A 45 5.73 -12.10 -25.13
CA GLU A 45 5.29 -11.00 -24.24
C GLU A 45 6.04 -10.67 -22.92
N LYS A 46 7.27 -11.13 -22.69
CA LYS A 46 8.02 -10.70 -21.48
C LYS A 46 8.80 -9.40 -21.69
N SER A 47 8.71 -8.46 -20.74
CA SER A 47 9.62 -7.32 -20.59
C SER A 47 10.92 -7.76 -19.90
N PHE A 48 11.68 -6.85 -19.31
CA PHE A 48 12.95 -7.11 -18.63
C PHE A 48 12.90 -6.69 -17.15
N VAL A 49 13.78 -7.29 -16.34
CA VAL A 49 14.09 -6.83 -14.98
C VAL A 49 15.33 -5.96 -14.98
N CYS A 50 15.49 -5.13 -13.94
CA CYS A 50 16.79 -4.49 -13.67
C CYS A 50 17.50 -5.27 -12.58
N VAL A 51 18.72 -5.72 -12.87
CA VAL A 51 19.57 -6.49 -11.95
C VAL A 51 20.33 -5.52 -11.07
N CYS A 52 20.26 -5.74 -9.76
CA CYS A 52 20.98 -4.96 -8.78
C CYS A 52 21.89 -5.85 -7.93
N THR A 53 23.06 -5.31 -7.60
CA THR A 53 24.08 -5.92 -6.75
C THR A 53 24.50 -4.93 -5.67
N GLY A 54 25.42 -5.32 -4.78
CA GLY A 54 25.97 -4.40 -3.78
C GLY A 54 26.69 -3.16 -4.34
N THR A 55 27.09 -3.17 -5.61
CA THR A 55 27.83 -2.06 -6.23
C THR A 55 27.04 -1.32 -7.31
N ASN A 56 25.98 -1.90 -7.87
CA ASN A 56 25.25 -1.33 -8.98
C ASN A 56 23.74 -1.53 -8.80
N CYS A 57 22.96 -0.46 -8.95
CA CYS A 57 21.50 -0.54 -9.00
C CYS A 57 20.97 0.72 -9.69
N ASP A 58 19.90 0.59 -10.47
CA ASP A 58 19.27 1.71 -11.14
C ASP A 58 18.48 2.59 -10.15
N ILE A 59 18.38 3.88 -10.47
CA ILE A 59 17.71 4.89 -9.64
C ILE A 59 16.61 5.59 -10.45
N ALA A 60 15.64 6.16 -9.75
CA ALA A 60 14.72 7.13 -10.32
C ALA A 60 15.27 8.54 -10.09
N GLU A 61 15.66 9.22 -11.17
CA GLU A 61 16.19 10.58 -11.11
C GLU A 61 15.26 11.50 -10.29
N PRO A 62 15.78 12.26 -9.31
CA PRO A 62 14.95 13.18 -8.52
C PRO A 62 14.22 14.20 -9.40
N LEU A 63 13.06 14.67 -8.92
CA LEU A 63 12.28 15.71 -9.63
C LEU A 63 13.12 16.96 -9.89
N GLY A 64 13.95 17.34 -8.90
CA GLY A 64 14.76 18.54 -8.91
C GLY A 64 13.93 19.82 -8.75
N ASP A 65 14.57 20.97 -8.89
CA ASP A 65 13.88 22.25 -8.92
C ASP A 65 13.16 22.42 -10.27
N LEU A 66 11.86 22.75 -10.21
CA LEU A 66 11.05 22.99 -11.40
C LEU A 66 10.95 24.48 -11.70
N ALA A 67 11.23 24.86 -12.95
CA ALA A 67 10.93 26.20 -13.43
C ALA A 67 9.40 26.42 -13.53
N GLU A 68 8.98 27.69 -13.49
CA GLU A 68 7.59 28.06 -13.78
C GLU A 68 7.20 27.53 -15.16
N GLU A 69 5.99 26.96 -15.27
CA GLU A 69 5.48 26.35 -16.50
C GLU A 69 6.32 25.17 -17.06
N GLN A 70 7.11 24.50 -16.22
CA GLN A 70 7.80 23.27 -16.60
C GLN A 70 6.97 22.02 -16.28
N ILE A 71 7.07 21.02 -17.15
CA ILE A 71 6.50 19.69 -16.99
C ILE A 71 7.66 18.69 -16.98
N VAL A 72 7.61 17.72 -16.06
CA VAL A 72 8.53 16.58 -16.06
C VAL A 72 7.75 15.31 -16.29
N PHE A 73 8.20 14.51 -17.24
CA PHE A 73 7.67 13.18 -17.53
C PHE A 73 8.64 12.13 -17.00
N TYR A 74 8.09 11.10 -16.38
CA TYR A 74 8.79 9.87 -16.07
C TYR A 74 8.11 8.75 -16.83
N THR A 75 8.86 8.05 -17.67
CA THR A 75 8.32 7.02 -18.57
C THR A 75 8.95 5.66 -18.27
N SER A 76 8.10 4.65 -18.17
CA SER A 76 8.53 3.24 -18.22
C SER A 76 7.81 2.56 -19.38
N SER A 77 8.53 1.78 -20.18
CA SER A 77 7.98 1.08 -21.36
C SER A 77 8.29 -0.42 -21.32
N LYS A 78 7.47 -1.22 -22.01
CA LYS A 78 7.66 -2.68 -22.05
C LYS A 78 9.02 -3.04 -22.65
N GLU A 79 9.52 -2.26 -23.61
CA GLU A 79 10.70 -2.59 -24.40
C GLU A 79 12.00 -2.00 -23.85
N SER A 80 11.99 -0.79 -23.29
CA SER A 80 13.24 -0.06 -23.07
C SER A 80 13.38 0.70 -21.76
N ASP A 81 12.34 1.39 -21.31
CA ASP A 81 12.49 2.51 -20.38
C ASP A 81 12.09 2.13 -18.96
N ARG A 82 12.81 2.69 -17.99
CA ARG A 82 12.53 2.61 -16.55
C ARG A 82 12.77 3.99 -15.95
N PHE A 83 11.71 4.67 -15.54
CA PHE A 83 11.77 6.06 -15.04
C PHE A 83 12.58 7.02 -15.93
N LYS A 84 12.51 6.85 -17.26
CA LYS A 84 13.16 7.77 -18.20
C LYS A 84 12.58 9.17 -17.99
N ARG A 85 13.44 10.11 -17.58
CA ARG A 85 13.06 11.48 -17.26
C ARG A 85 13.16 12.36 -18.51
N GLU A 86 12.08 13.06 -18.83
CA GLU A 86 12.04 14.06 -19.91
C GLU A 86 11.37 15.34 -19.40
N THR A 87 11.70 16.48 -20.00
CA THR A 87 11.11 17.77 -19.61
C THR A 87 10.45 18.45 -20.80
N ALA A 88 9.32 19.10 -20.56
CA ALA A 88 8.67 20.00 -21.50
C ALA A 88 8.26 21.30 -20.81
N SER A 89 7.75 22.26 -21.58
CA SER A 89 7.17 23.49 -21.06
C SER A 89 5.71 23.59 -21.49
N PHE A 90 4.87 24.22 -20.67
CA PHE A 90 3.53 24.59 -21.10
C PHE A 90 3.66 25.59 -22.25
N ASN A 91 2.93 25.35 -23.34
CA ASN A 91 2.83 26.28 -24.46
C ASN A 91 1.50 27.03 -24.37
N ASP A 92 1.54 28.36 -24.51
CA ASP A 92 0.35 29.23 -24.55
C ASP A 92 -0.65 28.88 -25.67
N LYS A 93 -0.20 28.12 -26.68
CA LYS A 93 -1.00 27.71 -27.82
C LYS A 93 -1.38 26.25 -27.70
N SER A 94 -2.68 25.98 -27.54
CA SER A 94 -3.28 24.67 -27.81
C SER A 94 -3.35 24.40 -29.33
N GLU A 95 -2.29 24.69 -30.07
CA GLU A 95 -2.20 24.24 -31.46
C GLU A 95 -1.86 22.75 -31.40
N SER A 96 -2.90 21.95 -31.60
CA SER A 96 -2.77 20.52 -31.80
C SER A 96 -1.88 20.29 -33.02
N VAL A 97 -0.59 20.03 -32.80
CA VAL A 97 0.33 19.56 -33.84
C VAL A 97 -0.06 18.13 -34.15
N VAL A 98 -1.13 17.97 -34.93
CA VAL A 98 -1.55 16.70 -35.48
C VAL A 98 -0.87 16.59 -36.84
N ASN A 99 0.35 16.06 -36.85
CA ASN A 99 1.09 15.79 -38.10
C ASN A 99 0.66 14.49 -38.79
N GLU A 100 -0.39 13.82 -38.30
CA GLU A 100 -0.94 12.63 -38.94
C GLU A 100 -2.46 12.75 -39.08
N ALA A 101 -2.97 12.57 -40.30
CA ALA A 101 -4.38 12.71 -40.67
C ALA A 101 -5.38 11.77 -39.92
N SER A 102 -4.90 10.96 -38.96
CA SER A 102 -5.67 9.99 -38.19
C SER A 102 -5.64 10.18 -36.66
N ALA A 103 -4.83 11.09 -36.10
CA ALA A 103 -4.77 11.23 -34.63
C ALA A 103 -5.94 12.08 -34.10
N ILE A 104 -6.80 11.48 -33.27
CA ILE A 104 -7.85 12.22 -32.55
C ILE A 104 -7.19 12.91 -31.35
N PRO A 105 -7.22 14.25 -31.25
CA PRO A 105 -6.65 14.93 -30.10
C PRO A 105 -7.42 14.54 -28.84
N VAL A 106 -6.66 14.10 -27.84
CA VAL A 106 -7.16 13.79 -26.49
C VAL A 106 -6.78 14.95 -25.59
N THR A 107 -7.77 15.58 -24.97
CA THR A 107 -7.55 16.64 -23.98
C THR A 107 -7.94 16.16 -22.60
N ILE A 108 -7.04 16.30 -21.64
CA ILE A 108 -7.30 16.04 -20.22
C ILE A 108 -7.36 17.38 -19.52
N LYS A 109 -8.49 17.65 -18.85
CA LYS A 109 -8.69 18.86 -18.06
C LYS A 109 -8.64 18.52 -16.59
N VAL A 110 -7.83 19.24 -15.83
CA VAL A 110 -7.78 19.21 -14.36
C VAL A 110 -8.69 20.29 -13.80
N ASP A 111 -9.57 19.93 -12.88
CA ASP A 111 -10.41 20.86 -12.13
C ASP A 111 -9.96 20.86 -10.66
N ALA A 112 -9.05 21.77 -10.33
CA ALA A 112 -8.51 21.93 -8.99
C ALA A 112 -9.53 22.44 -7.95
N SER A 113 -10.72 22.87 -8.38
CA SER A 113 -11.79 23.28 -7.47
C SER A 113 -12.52 22.10 -6.84
N LYS A 114 -12.41 20.91 -7.43
CA LYS A 114 -13.04 19.68 -6.94
C LYS A 114 -11.99 18.73 -6.39
N LYS A 115 -11.96 18.65 -5.06
CA LYS A 115 -11.05 17.83 -4.27
C LYS A 115 -11.76 16.57 -3.76
N PHE A 116 -10.99 15.51 -3.58
CA PHE A 116 -11.45 14.24 -3.02
C PHE A 116 -10.57 13.82 -1.84
N GLN A 117 -10.23 12.54 -1.70
CA GLN A 117 -9.45 12.04 -0.57
C GLN A 117 -8.00 12.56 -0.58
N SER A 118 -7.42 12.65 0.62
CA SER A 118 -5.99 12.87 0.82
C SER A 118 -5.26 11.53 0.86
N ILE A 119 -4.02 11.51 0.37
CA ILE A 119 -3.23 10.28 0.30
C ILE A 119 -2.46 10.04 1.59
N VAL A 120 -2.63 8.85 2.14
CA VAL A 120 -1.89 8.34 3.29
C VAL A 120 -0.49 7.91 2.87
N GLY A 121 -0.37 7.14 1.78
CA GLY A 121 0.92 6.71 1.24
C GLY A 121 0.90 5.36 0.51
N PHE A 122 2.09 4.89 0.17
CA PHE A 122 2.32 3.64 -0.55
C PHE A 122 3.47 2.86 0.08
N GLY A 123 3.43 1.53 0.02
CA GLY A 123 4.39 0.71 0.76
C GLY A 123 4.40 -0.77 0.42
N GLY A 124 4.98 -1.56 1.33
CA GLY A 124 4.98 -3.02 1.31
C GLY A 124 5.08 -3.63 2.71
N ALA A 125 5.04 -4.96 2.82
CA ALA A 125 5.07 -5.67 4.10
C ALA A 125 6.46 -6.23 4.48
N PHE A 126 6.78 -6.07 5.76
CA PHE A 126 7.93 -6.66 6.45
C PHE A 126 7.54 -8.03 7.03
N THR A 127 7.30 -9.00 6.14
CA THR A 127 7.07 -10.41 6.52
C THR A 127 8.38 -11.08 6.96
N ASP A 128 8.27 -12.25 7.60
CA ASP A 128 9.45 -13.05 7.93
C ASP A 128 10.22 -13.43 6.65
N SER A 129 9.51 -13.85 5.60
CA SER A 129 10.11 -14.16 4.29
C SER A 129 10.85 -12.96 3.68
N ALA A 130 10.30 -11.75 3.75
CA ALA A 130 11.01 -10.56 3.27
C ALA A 130 12.34 -10.37 4.03
N GLY A 131 12.30 -10.45 5.36
CA GLY A 131 13.49 -10.31 6.18
C GLY A 131 14.53 -11.43 6.02
N ILE A 132 14.09 -12.66 5.79
CA ILE A 132 14.97 -13.79 5.44
C ILE A 132 15.72 -13.47 4.13
N ASN A 133 15.00 -12.98 3.11
CA ASN A 133 15.59 -12.62 1.83
C ASN A 133 16.52 -11.42 1.91
N PHE A 134 16.18 -10.40 2.70
CA PHE A 134 17.13 -9.33 3.01
C PHE A 134 18.40 -9.91 3.68
N LYS A 135 18.27 -10.77 4.68
CA LYS A 135 19.42 -11.31 5.42
C LYS A 135 20.33 -12.19 4.58
N ALA A 136 19.79 -12.82 3.53
CA ALA A 136 20.55 -13.65 2.60
C ALA A 136 21.50 -12.85 1.70
N LEU A 137 21.22 -11.57 1.45
CA LEU A 137 22.08 -10.67 0.67
C LEU A 137 23.27 -10.17 1.48
N SER A 138 24.36 -9.80 0.80
CA SER A 138 25.46 -9.03 1.38
C SER A 138 24.99 -7.67 1.91
N GLU A 139 25.65 -7.11 2.93
CA GLU A 139 25.25 -5.83 3.54
C GLU A 139 25.14 -4.69 2.51
N ALA A 140 26.00 -4.68 1.50
CA ALA A 140 25.95 -3.71 0.41
C ALA A 140 24.72 -3.90 -0.48
N ALA A 141 24.36 -5.13 -0.82
CA ALA A 141 23.15 -5.43 -1.60
C ALA A 141 21.87 -5.18 -0.79
N GLN A 142 21.87 -5.50 0.51
CA GLN A 142 20.79 -5.13 1.45
C GLN A 142 20.53 -3.63 1.43
N GLN A 143 21.59 -2.84 1.54
CA GLN A 143 21.50 -1.38 1.52
C GLN A 143 20.89 -0.89 0.20
N LYS A 144 21.32 -1.44 -0.95
CA LYS A 144 20.78 -1.08 -2.27
C LYS A 144 19.30 -1.44 -2.42
N LEU A 145 18.87 -2.58 -1.89
CA LEU A 145 17.47 -3.00 -1.92
C LEU A 145 16.60 -2.08 -1.04
N LEU A 146 17.05 -1.74 0.17
CA LEU A 146 16.35 -0.81 1.05
C LEU A 146 16.29 0.61 0.45
N GLU A 147 17.39 1.11 -0.10
CA GLU A 147 17.44 2.39 -0.83
C GLU A 147 16.49 2.40 -2.03
N SER A 148 16.31 1.26 -2.71
CA SER A 148 15.38 1.13 -3.82
C SER A 148 13.93 1.35 -3.38
N TYR A 149 13.51 0.88 -2.21
CA TYR A 149 12.14 1.08 -1.72
C TYR A 149 11.96 2.40 -0.96
N PHE A 150 12.83 2.68 0.01
CA PHE A 150 12.62 3.76 1.00
C PHE A 150 13.52 4.98 0.77
N GLY A 151 14.53 4.87 -0.10
CA GLY A 151 15.44 5.98 -0.39
C GLY A 151 14.83 7.04 -1.31
N ASP A 152 15.37 8.25 -1.23
CA ASP A 152 15.01 9.41 -2.04
C ASP A 152 15.15 9.16 -3.57
N LYS A 153 16.16 8.38 -3.95
CA LYS A 153 16.47 7.94 -5.31
C LYS A 153 15.70 6.67 -5.72
N GLY A 154 15.00 6.03 -4.79
CA GLY A 154 14.14 4.87 -5.03
C GLY A 154 12.68 5.26 -5.21
N LEU A 155 11.78 4.44 -4.67
CA LEU A 155 10.33 4.64 -4.70
C LEU A 155 9.80 5.57 -3.62
N ASN A 156 10.63 5.91 -2.62
CA ASN A 156 10.23 6.74 -1.49
C ASN A 156 8.98 6.21 -0.77
N TYR A 157 8.96 4.90 -0.44
CA TYR A 157 7.88 4.28 0.32
C TYR A 157 7.66 4.98 1.66
N THR A 158 6.39 5.19 1.99
CA THR A 158 5.96 5.87 3.21
C THR A 158 5.01 5.01 4.05
N ILE A 159 4.79 3.75 3.65
CA ILE A 159 3.99 2.77 4.38
C ILE A 159 4.78 1.48 4.60
N GLY A 160 4.65 0.89 5.78
CA GLY A 160 5.17 -0.43 6.10
C GLY A 160 4.12 -1.27 6.83
N ARG A 161 3.78 -2.45 6.30
CA ARG A 161 2.91 -3.42 6.99
C ARG A 161 3.75 -4.41 7.79
N VAL A 162 3.32 -4.73 9.00
CA VAL A 162 4.02 -5.70 9.87
C VAL A 162 3.04 -6.77 10.35
N PRO A 163 3.29 -8.05 10.03
CA PRO A 163 2.56 -9.14 10.68
C PRO A 163 2.75 -9.16 12.20
N ILE A 164 1.66 -9.27 12.95
CA ILE A 164 1.73 -9.55 14.38
C ILE A 164 1.93 -11.06 14.53
N ALA A 165 3.16 -11.45 14.83
CA ALA A 165 3.67 -12.82 14.83
C ALA A 165 3.68 -13.48 13.44
N SER A 166 3.42 -14.78 13.35
CA SER A 166 3.55 -15.55 12.11
C SER A 166 2.39 -15.39 11.13
N CYS A 167 2.71 -15.50 9.84
CA CYS A 167 1.77 -15.58 8.72
C CYS A 167 2.07 -16.81 7.85
N ASP A 168 1.45 -16.91 6.68
CA ASP A 168 1.77 -17.88 5.63
C ASP A 168 3.19 -17.70 5.07
N PHE A 169 3.68 -16.46 5.00
CA PHE A 169 5.08 -16.12 4.68
C PHE A 169 6.01 -16.18 5.91
N SER A 170 5.79 -17.17 6.78
CA SER A 170 6.65 -17.53 7.90
C SER A 170 7.09 -18.99 7.80
N THR A 171 8.31 -19.30 8.21
CA THR A 171 8.84 -20.67 8.15
C THR A 171 8.28 -21.62 9.21
N ARG A 172 7.55 -21.09 10.20
CA ARG A 172 6.84 -21.86 11.25
C ARG A 172 5.65 -21.06 11.80
N GLU A 173 4.71 -21.79 12.41
CA GLU A 173 3.63 -21.21 13.21
C GLU A 173 4.19 -20.74 14.58
N TYR A 174 3.91 -19.50 14.96
CA TYR A 174 4.23 -18.94 16.27
C TYR A 174 3.35 -17.73 16.62
N SER A 175 3.11 -17.51 17.91
CA SER A 175 2.56 -16.27 18.47
C SER A 175 3.52 -15.67 19.50
N TYR A 176 3.18 -14.51 20.07
CA TYR A 176 3.96 -13.92 21.16
C TYR A 176 3.52 -14.40 22.55
N LEU A 177 2.50 -15.25 22.64
CA LEU A 177 1.92 -15.69 23.91
C LEU A 177 1.54 -17.18 23.81
N ASP A 178 2.52 -18.05 23.56
CA ASP A 178 2.27 -19.48 23.30
C ASP A 178 2.07 -20.31 24.58
N LYS A 179 2.33 -19.76 25.78
CA LYS A 179 2.04 -20.43 27.06
C LYS A 179 0.53 -20.45 27.31
N GLU A 180 -0.04 -21.63 27.47
CA GLU A 180 -1.48 -21.77 27.70
C GLU A 180 -1.95 -21.09 29.00
N ASN A 181 -3.16 -20.52 28.95
CA ASN A 181 -3.85 -19.88 30.08
C ASN A 181 -3.11 -18.67 30.68
N ASP A 182 -2.20 -18.06 29.92
CA ASP A 182 -1.52 -16.84 30.35
C ASP A 182 -2.36 -15.59 30.05
N PHE A 183 -3.42 -15.39 30.81
CA PHE A 183 -4.35 -14.26 30.65
C PHE A 183 -3.77 -12.90 31.09
N GLU A 184 -2.63 -12.92 31.80
CA GLU A 184 -1.94 -11.71 32.29
C GLU A 184 -0.69 -11.35 31.48
N LEU A 185 -0.41 -12.10 30.40
CA LEU A 185 0.67 -11.83 29.45
C LEU A 185 2.08 -11.92 30.09
N GLU A 186 2.24 -12.74 31.14
CA GLU A 186 3.51 -12.88 31.87
C GLU A 186 4.64 -13.44 30.98
N SER A 187 4.28 -14.30 30.04
CA SER A 187 5.19 -14.93 29.10
C SER A 187 5.19 -14.27 27.73
N PHE A 188 4.54 -13.11 27.57
CA PHE A 188 4.56 -12.38 26.30
C PHE A 188 6.00 -12.04 25.91
N ALA A 189 6.41 -12.47 24.72
CA ALA A 189 7.72 -12.14 24.17
C ALA A 189 7.66 -12.07 22.65
N LEU A 190 8.34 -11.06 22.08
CA LEU A 190 8.64 -11.05 20.66
C LEU A 190 9.49 -12.27 20.30
N ALA A 191 9.28 -12.79 19.10
CA ALA A 191 9.96 -13.99 18.64
C ALA A 191 11.33 -13.63 18.04
N LYS A 192 12.20 -14.63 17.85
CA LYS A 192 13.49 -14.42 17.17
C LYS A 192 13.32 -13.80 15.78
N GLU A 193 12.23 -14.14 15.09
CA GLU A 193 11.89 -13.63 13.77
C GLU A 193 11.70 -12.09 13.78
N ASP A 194 11.18 -11.51 14.86
CA ASP A 194 11.09 -10.05 14.98
C ASP A 194 12.48 -9.41 15.02
N PHE A 195 13.38 -9.97 15.83
CA PHE A 195 14.74 -9.45 16.02
C PHE A 195 15.66 -9.72 14.82
N ASP A 196 15.46 -10.84 14.14
CA ASP A 196 16.31 -11.28 13.02
C ASP A 196 15.85 -10.75 11.66
N TYR A 197 14.53 -10.61 11.46
CA TYR A 197 13.93 -10.45 10.13
C TYR A 197 13.02 -9.22 10.00
N LYS A 198 12.59 -8.57 11.08
CA LYS A 198 11.64 -7.45 10.99
C LYS A 198 12.24 -6.15 11.49
N ILE A 199 12.52 -6.08 12.79
CA ILE A 199 12.99 -4.86 13.49
C ILE A 199 14.22 -4.24 12.82
N PRO A 200 15.30 -4.99 12.46
CA PRO A 200 16.48 -4.38 11.86
C PRO A 200 16.19 -3.67 10.53
N TYR A 201 15.34 -4.25 9.68
CA TYR A 201 15.02 -3.70 8.37
C TYR A 201 13.98 -2.59 8.44
N ILE A 202 13.04 -2.67 9.39
CA ILE A 202 12.13 -1.56 9.69
C ILE A 202 12.92 -0.33 10.13
N ASN A 203 13.90 -0.48 11.04
CA ASN A 203 14.73 0.63 11.49
C ASN A 203 15.52 1.27 10.35
N LYS A 204 16.18 0.46 9.50
CA LYS A 204 16.87 0.97 8.30
C LYS A 204 15.91 1.68 7.33
N ALA A 205 14.69 1.16 7.15
CA ALA A 205 13.68 1.79 6.32
C ALA A 205 13.20 3.13 6.91
N GLN A 206 13.01 3.22 8.23
CA GLN A 206 12.65 4.47 8.93
C GLN A 206 13.74 5.54 8.78
N GLU A 207 15.00 5.15 8.86
CA GLU A 207 16.15 6.06 8.63
C GLU A 207 16.15 6.61 7.20
N LEU A 208 15.97 5.74 6.19
CA LEU A 208 15.92 6.14 4.79
C LEU A 208 14.71 7.02 4.46
N ALA A 209 13.55 6.73 5.03
CA ALA A 209 12.32 7.48 4.82
C ALA A 209 12.29 8.83 5.57
N ASN A 210 13.35 9.15 6.35
CA ASN A 210 13.51 10.41 7.08
C ASN A 210 12.26 10.80 7.91
N GLY A 211 11.73 9.83 8.65
CA GLY A 211 10.55 10.03 9.53
C GLY A 211 9.18 10.03 8.85
N ASN A 212 9.11 9.83 7.53
CA ASN A 212 7.83 9.81 6.80
C ASN A 212 7.17 8.42 6.72
N LEU A 213 7.82 7.38 7.23
CA LEU A 213 7.32 6.01 7.19
C LEU A 213 6.26 5.77 8.27
N LYS A 214 5.01 5.54 7.84
CA LYS A 214 3.91 5.10 8.71
C LYS A 214 3.83 3.57 8.72
N MET A 215 3.93 3.00 9.91
CA MET A 215 3.80 1.55 10.09
C MET A 215 2.35 1.17 10.42
N PHE A 216 1.83 0.08 9.89
CA PHE A 216 0.61 -0.54 10.41
C PHE A 216 0.80 -2.04 10.62
N ALA A 217 0.03 -2.64 11.54
CA ALA A 217 0.16 -4.05 11.85
C ALA A 217 -1.16 -4.81 11.72
N SER A 218 -1.08 -6.09 11.37
CA SER A 218 -2.25 -6.98 11.25
C SER A 218 -1.89 -8.36 11.82
N PRO A 219 -2.74 -8.97 12.67
CA PRO A 219 -2.54 -10.36 13.07
C PRO A 219 -3.21 -11.32 12.07
N TRP A 220 -2.54 -12.43 11.78
CA TRP A 220 -3.15 -13.55 11.05
C TRP A 220 -3.99 -14.44 11.95
N SER A 221 -3.65 -14.52 13.23
CA SER A 221 -4.40 -15.31 14.19
C SER A 221 -4.11 -14.87 15.61
N ALA A 222 -5.01 -15.18 16.54
CA ALA A 222 -4.70 -15.22 17.96
C ALA A 222 -3.81 -16.43 18.30
N PRO A 223 -3.13 -16.43 19.47
CA PRO A 223 -2.45 -17.62 19.98
C PRO A 223 -3.36 -18.85 19.95
N GLY A 224 -2.82 -20.01 19.54
CA GLY A 224 -3.61 -21.21 19.30
C GLY A 224 -4.45 -21.67 20.51
N TRP A 225 -3.92 -21.54 21.73
CA TRP A 225 -4.63 -21.92 22.95
C TRP A 225 -5.85 -21.04 23.26
N MET A 226 -5.94 -19.85 22.67
CA MET A 226 -7.09 -18.95 22.79
C MET A 226 -8.21 -19.28 21.81
N LYS A 227 -7.96 -20.13 20.80
CA LYS A 227 -8.91 -20.51 19.75
C LYS A 227 -9.54 -21.87 20.02
N ASP A 228 -10.78 -22.06 19.55
CA ASP A 228 -11.51 -23.32 19.72
C ASP A 228 -10.80 -24.53 19.09
N SER A 229 -9.99 -24.30 18.05
CA SER A 229 -9.21 -25.33 17.34
C SER A 229 -7.95 -25.73 18.09
N GLY A 230 -7.51 -24.95 19.08
CA GLY A 230 -6.20 -25.11 19.73
C GLY A 230 -5.01 -24.77 18.84
N ARG A 231 -5.24 -24.22 17.64
CA ARG A 231 -4.21 -23.96 16.60
C ARG A 231 -4.41 -22.59 15.95
N MET A 232 -3.33 -21.98 15.46
CA MET A 232 -3.45 -20.72 14.71
C MET A 232 -4.04 -20.96 13.30
N LYS A 233 -3.91 -22.17 12.77
CA LYS A 233 -4.57 -22.63 11.54
C LYS A 233 -5.94 -23.22 11.82
N GLY A 234 -6.73 -23.38 10.76
CA GLY A 234 -8.10 -23.89 10.85
C GLY A 234 -9.06 -22.81 11.36
N GLY A 235 -10.06 -22.51 10.53
CA GLY A 235 -10.96 -21.39 10.65
C GLY A 235 -11.95 -21.47 11.81
N VAL A 236 -11.58 -20.89 12.95
CA VAL A 236 -12.44 -20.77 14.13
C VAL A 236 -12.22 -19.43 14.84
N SER A 237 -13.18 -19.04 15.68
CA SER A 237 -13.07 -17.86 16.55
C SER A 237 -12.26 -18.13 17.82
N LEU A 238 -12.02 -17.06 18.58
CA LEU A 238 -11.63 -17.11 19.98
C LEU A 238 -12.67 -17.83 20.84
N LYS A 239 -12.19 -18.53 21.87
CA LYS A 239 -12.99 -19.23 22.87
C LYS A 239 -13.91 -18.29 23.64
N GLY A 240 -15.11 -18.77 23.91
CA GLY A 240 -16.04 -18.14 24.85
C GLY A 240 -16.73 -16.88 24.30
N PRO A 241 -17.47 -16.16 25.16
CA PRO A 241 -18.22 -14.99 24.73
C PRO A 241 -17.30 -13.82 24.42
N PHE A 242 -17.79 -12.91 23.59
CA PHE A 242 -17.10 -11.72 23.13
C PHE A 242 -16.56 -10.81 24.27
N ASN A 243 -17.26 -10.74 25.40
CA ASN A 243 -16.84 -10.02 26.61
C ASN A 243 -16.14 -10.92 27.63
N GLY A 244 -15.63 -12.07 27.19
CA GLY A 244 -14.93 -13.03 28.04
C GLY A 244 -13.42 -12.77 28.06
N LYS A 245 -12.76 -13.42 29.03
CA LYS A 245 -11.31 -13.30 29.27
C LYS A 245 -10.42 -13.51 28.03
N TYR A 246 -10.83 -14.31 27.05
CA TYR A 246 -10.04 -14.54 25.83
C TYR A 246 -10.00 -13.30 24.94
N TYR A 247 -11.14 -12.65 24.70
CA TYR A 247 -11.18 -11.40 23.93
C TYR A 247 -10.51 -10.26 24.71
N GLU A 248 -10.69 -10.16 26.03
CA GLU A 248 -9.98 -9.19 26.87
C GLU A 248 -8.46 -9.36 26.79
N THR A 249 -7.97 -10.61 26.89
CA THR A 249 -6.55 -10.94 26.75
C THR A 249 -6.05 -10.61 25.35
N TYR A 250 -6.87 -10.84 24.32
CA TYR A 250 -6.50 -10.51 22.95
C TYR A 250 -6.35 -8.99 22.75
N ALA A 251 -7.21 -8.16 23.33
CA ALA A 251 -7.04 -6.72 23.32
C ALA A 251 -5.73 -6.29 24.03
N LYS A 252 -5.41 -6.88 25.20
CA LYS A 252 -4.12 -6.67 25.87
C LYS A 252 -2.93 -7.11 25.00
N TYR A 253 -3.08 -8.18 24.21
CA TYR A 253 -2.04 -8.69 23.32
C TYR A 253 -1.65 -7.68 22.24
N PHE A 254 -2.62 -6.98 21.63
CA PHE A 254 -2.33 -5.87 20.71
C PHE A 254 -1.56 -4.74 21.38
N VAL A 255 -2.01 -4.30 22.56
CA VAL A 255 -1.34 -3.23 23.32
C VAL A 255 0.10 -3.62 23.63
N ARG A 256 0.30 -4.86 24.11
CA ARG A 256 1.64 -5.35 24.47
C ARG A 256 2.55 -5.45 23.26
N PHE A 257 2.05 -5.87 22.10
CA PHE A 257 2.80 -5.84 20.84
C PHE A 257 3.31 -4.44 20.51
N LEU A 258 2.43 -3.43 20.57
CA LEU A 258 2.78 -2.03 20.29
C LEU A 258 3.83 -1.51 21.28
N GLU A 259 3.67 -1.82 22.57
CA GLU A 259 4.62 -1.43 23.61
C GLU A 259 5.99 -2.09 23.44
N GLU A 260 6.05 -3.37 23.08
CA GLU A 260 7.33 -4.04 22.82
C GLU A 260 8.02 -3.48 21.58
N TYR A 261 7.32 -3.25 20.47
CA TYR A 261 7.91 -2.63 19.28
C TYR A 261 8.37 -1.18 19.53
N ALA A 262 7.64 -0.42 20.34
CA ALA A 262 8.03 0.95 20.71
C ALA A 262 9.36 0.99 21.48
N LYS A 263 9.70 -0.05 22.26
CA LYS A 263 11.04 -0.16 22.91
C LYS A 263 12.18 -0.26 21.90
N HIS A 264 11.88 -0.64 20.65
CA HIS A 264 12.81 -0.70 19.53
C HIS A 264 12.73 0.52 18.61
N GLY A 265 12.01 1.58 19.01
CA GLY A 265 11.87 2.82 18.24
C GLY A 265 10.83 2.75 17.11
N ILE A 266 10.03 1.67 17.07
CA ILE A 266 9.02 1.45 16.02
C ILE A 266 7.65 1.79 16.59
N ASN A 267 7.07 2.89 16.12
CA ASN A 267 5.71 3.28 16.44
C ASN A 267 4.78 2.98 15.27
N PHE A 268 3.53 2.64 15.58
CA PHE A 268 2.52 2.36 14.57
C PHE A 268 1.58 3.54 14.38
N TRP A 269 1.10 3.70 13.15
CA TRP A 269 0.04 4.60 12.74
C TRP A 269 -1.33 3.94 12.92
N ALA A 270 -1.43 2.65 12.58
CA ALA A 270 -2.69 1.93 12.59
C ALA A 270 -2.51 0.43 12.86
N ILE A 271 -3.61 -0.24 13.16
CA ILE A 271 -3.71 -1.70 13.16
C ILE A 271 -4.95 -2.13 12.38
N THR A 272 -4.94 -3.35 11.86
CA THR A 272 -6.18 -4.02 11.44
C THR A 272 -6.61 -5.02 12.52
N ILE A 273 -7.92 -5.24 12.66
CA ILE A 273 -8.46 -6.11 13.71
C ILE A 273 -8.06 -7.58 13.49
N GLN A 274 -7.99 -8.01 12.23
CA GLN A 274 -7.70 -9.38 11.84
C GLN A 274 -7.42 -9.39 10.33
N ASN A 275 -6.33 -10.00 9.90
CA ASN A 275 -6.09 -10.31 8.51
C ASN A 275 -7.14 -11.30 8.00
N GLU A 276 -7.82 -10.97 6.93
CA GLU A 276 -8.66 -11.88 6.15
C GLU A 276 -9.63 -12.73 6.98
N PRO A 277 -10.49 -12.13 7.82
CA PRO A 277 -11.32 -12.85 8.79
C PRO A 277 -12.22 -13.91 8.16
N SER A 278 -12.67 -13.73 6.91
CA SER A 278 -13.56 -14.67 6.23
C SER A 278 -12.88 -15.91 5.65
N THR A 279 -11.55 -15.92 5.53
CA THR A 279 -10.81 -17.15 5.20
C THR A 279 -11.03 -18.25 6.25
N ALA A 280 -11.28 -17.86 7.50
CA ALA A 280 -11.64 -18.76 8.58
C ALA A 280 -13.04 -19.39 8.45
N LEU A 281 -13.81 -19.10 7.41
CA LEU A 281 -14.99 -19.90 7.08
C LEU A 281 -14.61 -21.28 6.53
N ASP A 282 -13.39 -21.43 5.98
CA ASP A 282 -12.83 -22.73 5.67
C ASP A 282 -12.18 -23.35 6.92
N PRO A 283 -12.76 -24.42 7.51
CA PRO A 283 -12.17 -25.08 8.66
C PRO A 283 -10.81 -25.72 8.37
N ASN A 284 -10.47 -25.94 7.08
CA ASN A 284 -9.21 -26.56 6.65
C ASN A 284 -8.23 -25.55 6.06
N TRP A 285 -8.46 -24.24 6.26
CA TRP A 285 -7.56 -23.21 5.75
C TRP A 285 -6.10 -23.47 6.12
N GLY A 286 -5.21 -23.43 5.12
CA GLY A 286 -3.86 -23.99 5.18
C GLY A 286 -2.86 -23.22 6.03
N TRP A 287 -3.21 -22.01 6.45
CA TRP A 287 -2.36 -21.11 7.24
C TRP A 287 -3.14 -20.37 8.33
N GLN A 288 -2.42 -19.51 9.04
CA GLN A 288 -2.88 -18.79 10.21
C GLN A 288 -4.09 -17.94 9.82
N THR A 289 -5.22 -18.15 10.50
CA THR A 289 -6.48 -17.43 10.26
C THR A 289 -7.33 -17.39 11.54
N MET A 290 -8.29 -16.49 11.63
CA MET A 290 -9.26 -16.44 12.71
C MET A 290 -10.57 -15.78 12.28
N TRP A 291 -11.70 -16.40 12.61
CA TRP A 291 -13.01 -15.87 12.25
C TRP A 291 -13.43 -14.76 13.21
N LEU A 292 -13.75 -13.60 12.64
CA LEU A 292 -14.49 -12.52 13.29
C LEU A 292 -15.51 -11.92 12.32
N SER A 293 -16.80 -12.14 12.58
CA SER A 293 -17.88 -11.48 11.82
C SER A 293 -17.80 -9.95 11.94
N ALA A 294 -18.41 -9.21 11.01
CA ALA A 294 -18.48 -7.75 11.03
C ALA A 294 -18.94 -7.19 12.40
N LYS A 295 -20.00 -7.79 12.96
CA LYS A 295 -20.51 -7.45 14.29
C LYS A 295 -19.50 -7.72 15.41
N GLN A 296 -18.75 -8.83 15.33
CA GLN A 296 -17.71 -9.14 16.31
C GLN A 296 -16.52 -8.18 16.19
N GLN A 297 -16.11 -7.81 14.98
CA GLN A 297 -15.05 -6.82 14.77
C GLN A 297 -15.43 -5.47 15.39
N ARG A 298 -16.63 -4.95 15.09
CA ARG A 298 -17.16 -3.72 15.70
C ARG A 298 -17.26 -3.83 17.22
N GLY A 299 -17.85 -4.90 17.73
CA GLY A 299 -17.95 -5.15 19.17
C GLY A 299 -16.57 -5.13 19.83
N PHE A 300 -15.60 -5.83 19.23
CA PHE A 300 -14.21 -5.93 19.71
C PHE A 300 -13.53 -4.57 19.77
N ALA A 301 -13.62 -3.81 18.68
CA ALA A 301 -13.07 -2.47 18.58
C ALA A 301 -13.62 -1.57 19.69
N ASN A 302 -14.95 -1.47 19.80
CA ASN A 302 -15.60 -0.52 20.70
C ASN A 302 -15.47 -0.91 22.19
N ALA A 303 -15.70 -2.18 22.51
CA ALA A 303 -15.82 -2.59 23.91
C ALA A 303 -14.48 -2.92 24.57
N LEU A 304 -13.47 -3.35 23.79
CA LEU A 304 -12.24 -3.93 24.35
C LEU A 304 -10.98 -3.29 23.79
N LEU A 305 -10.81 -3.30 22.46
CA LEU A 305 -9.55 -2.90 21.83
C LEU A 305 -9.28 -1.40 21.96
N SER A 306 -10.23 -0.54 21.57
CA SER A 306 -10.07 0.92 21.68
C SER A 306 -9.91 1.38 23.14
N PRO A 307 -10.70 0.91 24.12
CA PRO A 307 -10.47 1.21 25.53
C PRO A 307 -9.10 0.75 26.06
N ALA A 308 -8.58 -0.39 25.61
CA ALA A 308 -7.25 -0.87 25.99
C ALA A 308 -6.15 -0.02 25.36
N LEU A 309 -6.26 0.31 24.07
CA LEU A 309 -5.32 1.19 23.36
C LEU A 309 -5.23 2.58 24.00
N LYS A 310 -6.38 3.18 24.36
CA LYS A 310 -6.45 4.50 25.02
C LYS A 310 -5.72 4.56 26.37
N GLN A 311 -5.49 3.42 27.02
CA GLN A 311 -4.75 3.35 28.30
C GLN A 311 -3.23 3.27 28.10
N SER A 312 -2.76 2.96 26.89
CA SER A 312 -1.33 2.87 26.58
C SER A 312 -0.83 4.14 25.92
N GLU A 313 0.33 4.64 26.34
CA GLU A 313 0.92 5.86 25.79
C GLU A 313 1.23 5.75 24.29
N VAL A 314 1.61 4.56 23.83
CA VAL A 314 1.90 4.27 22.42
C VAL A 314 0.65 3.83 21.65
N GLY A 315 -0.38 3.33 22.36
CA GLY A 315 -1.63 2.85 21.77
C GLY A 315 -2.68 3.93 21.54
N LYS A 316 -2.69 5.01 22.33
CA LYS A 316 -3.82 5.97 22.39
C LYS A 316 -4.09 6.76 21.10
N GLN A 317 -3.18 6.75 20.13
CA GLN A 317 -3.32 7.42 18.84
C GLN A 317 -3.46 6.44 17.66
N ILE A 318 -3.47 5.13 17.93
CA ILE A 318 -3.56 4.10 16.91
C ILE A 318 -4.94 4.13 16.27
N LEU A 319 -4.96 4.19 14.94
CA LEU A 319 -6.18 4.01 14.16
C LEU A 319 -6.52 2.53 14.02
N ILE A 320 -7.81 2.21 14.05
CA ILE A 320 -8.30 0.83 13.92
C ILE A 320 -8.98 0.65 12.56
N MET A 321 -8.46 -0.29 11.76
CA MET A 321 -9.07 -0.72 10.51
C MET A 321 -9.82 -2.05 10.71
N ALA A 322 -11.04 -2.13 10.21
CA ALA A 322 -11.79 -3.38 10.10
C ALA A 322 -11.67 -3.97 8.69
N HIS A 323 -12.32 -5.11 8.46
CA HIS A 323 -12.35 -5.85 7.19
C HIS A 323 -11.04 -6.55 6.83
N ASP A 324 -10.01 -5.80 6.39
CA ASP A 324 -8.69 -6.32 5.97
C ASP A 324 -8.81 -7.57 5.07
N HIS A 325 -9.71 -7.50 4.09
CA HIS A 325 -10.05 -8.60 3.17
C HIS A 325 -10.54 -8.04 1.83
N ASN A 326 -10.99 -8.92 0.94
CA ASN A 326 -11.27 -8.61 -0.46
C ASN A 326 -12.42 -7.62 -0.68
N ARG A 327 -12.38 -6.91 -1.82
CA ARG A 327 -13.31 -5.82 -2.19
C ARG A 327 -14.73 -6.28 -2.50
N ASP A 328 -14.94 -7.57 -2.79
CA ASP A 328 -16.26 -8.13 -3.03
C ASP A 328 -17.13 -8.13 -1.76
N GLU A 329 -16.53 -8.40 -0.61
CA GLU A 329 -17.21 -8.48 0.70
C GLU A 329 -17.31 -7.12 1.43
N VAL A 330 -16.44 -6.16 1.11
CA VAL A 330 -16.28 -4.91 1.91
C VAL A 330 -17.58 -4.14 2.12
N PHE A 331 -18.47 -4.10 1.11
CA PHE A 331 -19.70 -3.33 1.23
C PHE A 331 -20.64 -3.90 2.30
N ASP A 332 -20.80 -5.23 2.33
CA ASP A 332 -21.67 -5.88 3.30
C ASP A 332 -21.10 -5.77 4.72
N VAL A 333 -19.78 -5.96 4.86
CA VAL A 333 -19.09 -5.76 6.14
C VAL A 333 -19.21 -4.31 6.62
N ALA A 334 -18.98 -3.32 5.75
CA ALA A 334 -19.11 -1.91 6.10
C ALA A 334 -20.54 -1.53 6.46
N LYS A 335 -21.53 -2.08 5.77
CA LYS A 335 -22.93 -1.85 6.07
C LYS A 335 -23.25 -2.36 7.48
N ASP A 336 -22.83 -3.56 7.83
CA ASP A 336 -23.07 -4.14 9.15
C ASP A 336 -22.36 -3.36 10.27
N ILE A 337 -21.19 -2.80 10.00
CA ILE A 337 -20.44 -2.00 10.97
C ILE A 337 -21.02 -0.58 11.12
N TYR A 338 -21.26 0.12 10.01
CA TYR A 338 -21.62 1.54 10.01
C TYR A 338 -23.10 1.83 10.21
N THR A 339 -23.98 0.85 10.01
CA THR A 339 -25.44 1.03 10.19
C THR A 339 -25.98 0.43 11.49
N ASP A 340 -25.11 -0.08 12.35
CA ASP A 340 -25.49 -0.54 13.68
C ASP A 340 -26.08 0.64 14.49
N PRO A 341 -27.24 0.46 15.16
CA PRO A 341 -27.87 1.54 15.95
C PRO A 341 -27.04 1.97 17.16
N GLN A 342 -26.08 1.16 17.60
CA GLN A 342 -25.07 1.62 18.55
C GLN A 342 -24.03 2.42 17.75
N GLU A 343 -23.76 3.66 18.13
CA GLU A 343 -22.74 4.48 17.46
C GLU A 343 -21.39 3.72 17.44
N ASP A 344 -20.72 3.72 16.28
CA ASP A 344 -19.39 3.15 16.09
C ASP A 344 -18.34 4.27 16.11
N ASP A 345 -17.60 4.38 17.22
CA ASP A 345 -16.58 5.41 17.41
C ASP A 345 -15.15 4.89 17.32
N ALA A 346 -14.93 3.56 17.39
CA ALA A 346 -13.58 3.00 17.44
C ALA A 346 -12.98 2.65 16.07
N ILE A 347 -13.76 2.29 15.05
CA ILE A 347 -13.22 1.90 13.74
C ILE A 347 -13.02 3.17 12.91
N ASP A 348 -11.80 3.42 12.45
CA ASP A 348 -11.42 4.62 11.68
C ASP A 348 -11.50 4.42 10.16
N GLY A 349 -11.42 3.17 9.70
CA GLY A 349 -11.44 2.85 8.28
C GLY A 349 -11.58 1.35 7.98
N MET A 350 -11.54 1.02 6.70
CA MET A 350 -11.59 -0.37 6.20
C MET A 350 -10.30 -0.69 5.44
N GLY A 351 -9.67 -1.80 5.82
CA GLY A 351 -8.58 -2.43 5.07
C GLY A 351 -9.14 -3.24 3.90
N LEU A 352 -8.45 -3.24 2.76
CA LEU A 352 -8.90 -3.86 1.51
C LEU A 352 -7.78 -4.70 0.88
N HIS A 353 -8.14 -5.90 0.42
CA HIS A 353 -7.26 -6.80 -0.31
C HIS A 353 -7.63 -6.90 -1.79
N TRP A 354 -6.65 -7.33 -2.59
CA TRP A 354 -6.74 -7.40 -4.05
C TRP A 354 -7.51 -8.59 -4.62
N TYR A 355 -7.53 -9.75 -3.95
CA TYR A 355 -7.59 -11.09 -4.56
C TYR A 355 -8.88 -11.52 -5.27
N THR A 356 -9.84 -10.62 -5.41
CA THR A 356 -11.10 -10.83 -6.11
C THR A 356 -11.18 -9.95 -7.35
N PRO A 357 -12.13 -10.19 -8.29
CA PRO A 357 -12.33 -9.29 -9.41
C PRO A 357 -12.47 -7.82 -8.97
N GLY A 358 -12.07 -6.89 -9.84
CA GLY A 358 -12.08 -5.45 -9.56
C GLY A 358 -13.49 -4.83 -9.45
N ILE A 359 -14.22 -5.17 -8.39
CA ILE A 359 -15.57 -4.67 -8.05
C ILE A 359 -15.42 -3.35 -7.29
N TYR A 360 -14.89 -2.32 -7.96
CA TYR A 360 -14.60 -1.04 -7.32
C TYR A 360 -15.86 -0.24 -6.94
N GLU A 361 -17.03 -0.56 -7.52
CA GLU A 361 -18.30 0.08 -7.17
C GLU A 361 -18.67 -0.14 -5.70
N ASN A 362 -18.20 -1.22 -5.08
CA ASN A 362 -18.41 -1.44 -3.65
C ASN A 362 -17.71 -0.37 -2.81
N LEU A 363 -16.54 0.12 -3.23
CA LEU A 363 -15.79 1.16 -2.52
C LEU A 363 -16.56 2.49 -2.50
N GLU A 364 -17.22 2.84 -3.61
CA GLU A 364 -18.11 4.02 -3.68
C GLU A 364 -19.31 3.88 -2.73
N LYS A 365 -19.91 2.69 -2.65
CA LYS A 365 -21.01 2.44 -1.72
C LYS A 365 -20.54 2.55 -0.27
N VAL A 366 -19.36 2.01 0.07
CA VAL A 366 -18.80 2.12 1.43
C VAL A 366 -18.56 3.58 1.79
N HIS A 367 -17.90 4.36 0.92
CA HIS A 367 -17.72 5.79 1.15
C HIS A 367 -19.07 6.53 1.28
N GLY A 368 -20.09 6.09 0.54
CA GLY A 368 -21.45 6.61 0.64
C GLY A 368 -22.16 6.30 1.97
N LEU A 369 -21.81 5.21 2.65
CA LEU A 369 -22.33 4.86 3.97
C LEU A 369 -21.76 5.76 5.07
N ASN A 370 -20.45 5.99 5.06
CA ASN A 370 -19.80 6.89 6.01
C ASN A 370 -18.57 7.55 5.37
N LYS A 371 -18.64 8.88 5.18
CA LYS A 371 -17.58 9.66 4.50
C LYS A 371 -16.40 10.01 5.40
N ASP A 372 -16.56 9.88 6.71
CA ASP A 372 -15.53 10.21 7.69
C ASP A 372 -14.56 9.03 7.91
N LYS A 373 -14.94 7.83 7.46
CA LYS A 373 -14.11 6.62 7.56
C LYS A 373 -13.31 6.43 6.27
N PHE A 374 -12.01 6.15 6.41
CA PHE A 374 -11.13 6.01 5.26
C PHE A 374 -11.14 4.59 4.68
N LEU A 375 -10.77 4.48 3.41
CA LEU A 375 -10.49 3.20 2.75
C LEU A 375 -8.99 3.11 2.49
N PHE A 376 -8.38 1.96 2.76
CA PHE A 376 -6.94 1.76 2.57
C PHE A 376 -6.67 0.36 2.04
N ALA A 377 -5.92 0.24 0.93
CA ALA A 377 -5.51 -1.06 0.42
C ALA A 377 -4.30 -1.56 1.23
N THR A 378 -4.56 -2.59 2.03
CA THR A 378 -3.64 -3.12 3.04
C THR A 378 -2.80 -4.27 2.51
N GLU A 379 -3.23 -4.95 1.45
CA GLU A 379 -2.50 -6.04 0.83
C GLU A 379 -2.85 -6.24 -0.63
N ALA A 380 -1.84 -6.47 -1.46
CA ALA A 380 -2.02 -6.89 -2.84
C ALA A 380 -0.81 -7.67 -3.33
N CYS A 381 -1.05 -8.74 -4.09
CA CYS A 381 0.01 -9.42 -4.82
C CYS A 381 -0.51 -10.04 -6.12
N THR A 382 0.43 -10.32 -7.03
CA THR A 382 0.20 -11.16 -8.22
C THR A 382 0.82 -12.52 -8.02
N GLY A 383 0.42 -13.52 -8.81
CA GLY A 383 0.96 -14.87 -8.69
C GLY A 383 0.43 -15.64 -7.48
N PHE A 384 -0.76 -15.25 -6.98
CA PHE A 384 -1.49 -15.96 -5.91
C PHE A 384 -2.35 -17.12 -6.44
N LEU A 385 -2.58 -17.20 -7.75
CA LEU A 385 -3.28 -18.32 -8.38
C LEU A 385 -2.38 -19.56 -8.36
N GLU A 386 -2.94 -20.74 -8.05
CA GLU A 386 -2.16 -22.00 -7.86
C GLU A 386 -1.16 -22.30 -9.00
N ASN A 387 -1.52 -21.96 -10.25
CA ASN A 387 -0.66 -22.19 -11.43
C ASN A 387 0.38 -21.09 -11.69
N GLU A 388 0.43 -20.04 -10.84
CA GLU A 388 1.25 -18.84 -11.00
C GLU A 388 2.14 -18.53 -9.79
N HIS A 389 2.23 -19.46 -8.82
CA HIS A 389 3.03 -19.38 -7.58
C HIS A 389 4.56 -19.37 -7.79
N ILE A 390 5.01 -18.93 -8.97
CA ILE A 390 6.43 -18.77 -9.31
C ILE A 390 6.74 -17.31 -9.67
N PRO A 391 7.94 -16.80 -9.33
CA PRO A 391 8.39 -15.52 -9.83
C PRO A 391 8.49 -15.53 -11.36
N LEU A 392 7.67 -14.70 -12.03
CA LEU A 392 7.77 -14.47 -13.47
C LEU A 392 8.64 -13.24 -13.71
N LEU A 393 9.94 -13.47 -13.93
CA LEU A 393 10.91 -12.40 -14.17
C LEU A 393 10.55 -11.59 -15.42
N GLY A 394 10.42 -10.28 -15.25
CA GLY A 394 10.19 -9.33 -16.34
C GLY A 394 8.76 -9.32 -16.85
N ASP A 395 7.81 -9.90 -16.11
CA ASP A 395 6.40 -9.92 -16.51
C ASP A 395 5.79 -8.51 -16.48
N TRP A 396 5.55 -7.96 -17.68
CA TRP A 396 4.99 -6.63 -17.85
C TRP A 396 3.52 -6.57 -17.45
N GLN A 397 2.77 -7.65 -17.70
CA GLN A 397 1.34 -7.71 -17.43
C GLN A 397 1.09 -7.63 -15.91
N ARG A 398 1.92 -8.28 -15.08
CA ARG A 398 1.87 -8.11 -13.61
C ARG A 398 2.10 -6.65 -13.20
N GLY A 399 3.00 -5.94 -13.89
CA GLY A 399 3.18 -4.50 -13.72
C GLY A 399 1.93 -3.69 -14.10
N GLU A 400 1.34 -3.96 -15.27
CA GLU A 400 0.11 -3.29 -15.70
C GLU A 400 -1.05 -3.52 -14.76
N GLN A 401 -1.18 -4.75 -14.24
CA GLN A 401 -2.14 -5.08 -13.20
C GLN A 401 -1.96 -4.15 -12.00
N TYR A 402 -0.75 -4.04 -11.43
CA TYR A 402 -0.47 -3.14 -10.28
C TYR A 402 -0.91 -1.71 -10.60
N GLY A 403 -0.49 -1.19 -11.77
CA GLY A 403 -0.85 0.16 -12.17
C GLY A 403 -2.36 0.38 -12.31
N LEU A 404 -3.08 -0.58 -12.88
CA LEU A 404 -4.53 -0.51 -13.06
C LEU A 404 -5.28 -0.57 -11.74
N ASP A 405 -4.86 -1.44 -10.82
CA ASP A 405 -5.53 -1.56 -9.52
C ASP A 405 -5.31 -0.33 -8.65
N ILE A 406 -4.06 0.13 -8.52
CA ILE A 406 -3.75 1.37 -7.81
C ILE A 406 -4.56 2.54 -8.39
N LEU A 407 -4.61 2.66 -9.72
CA LEU A 407 -5.40 3.69 -10.39
C LEU A 407 -6.89 3.58 -10.02
N ASN A 408 -7.48 2.39 -10.08
CA ASN A 408 -8.88 2.20 -9.79
C ASN A 408 -9.20 2.42 -8.31
N ASP A 409 -8.39 1.93 -7.39
CA ASP A 409 -8.52 2.22 -5.96
C ASP A 409 -8.53 3.71 -5.68
N LEU A 410 -7.55 4.44 -6.24
CA LEU A 410 -7.47 5.87 -6.08
C LEU A 410 -8.66 6.59 -6.73
N LYS A 411 -9.32 6.04 -7.76
CA LYS A 411 -10.59 6.55 -8.32
C LYS A 411 -11.80 6.33 -7.43
N HIS A 412 -11.73 5.41 -6.47
CA HIS A 412 -12.85 5.05 -5.60
C HIS A 412 -12.48 5.20 -4.12
N TRP A 413 -11.94 6.38 -3.78
CA TRP A 413 -11.72 6.87 -2.40
C TRP A 413 -10.66 6.17 -1.57
N VAL A 414 -9.96 5.17 -2.10
CA VAL A 414 -8.84 4.54 -1.40
C VAL A 414 -7.73 5.56 -1.22
N THR A 415 -7.16 5.60 -0.02
CA THR A 415 -6.22 6.62 0.44
C THR A 415 -4.76 6.21 0.34
N GLY A 416 -4.48 4.94 0.03
CA GLY A 416 -3.13 4.42 -0.12
C GLY A 416 -3.15 2.94 -0.46
N TRP A 417 -1.98 2.38 -0.78
CA TRP A 417 -1.88 1.04 -1.33
C TRP A 417 -0.59 0.35 -0.88
N THR A 418 -0.71 -0.90 -0.44
CA THR A 418 0.38 -1.65 0.17
C THR A 418 0.60 -2.95 -0.58
N ASP A 419 1.80 -3.09 -1.15
CA ASP A 419 2.29 -4.35 -1.71
C ASP A 419 2.40 -5.42 -0.61
N TRP A 420 2.36 -6.69 -0.99
CA TRP A 420 2.51 -7.77 -0.04
C TRP A 420 3.97 -7.94 0.39
N ASN A 421 4.73 -8.87 -0.17
CA ASN A 421 6.11 -9.12 0.27
C ASN A 421 7.11 -8.16 -0.42
N LEU A 422 7.86 -7.38 0.37
CA LEU A 422 8.91 -6.48 -0.16
C LEU A 422 9.98 -7.22 -0.99
N ALA A 423 10.31 -8.45 -0.61
CA ALA A 423 11.26 -9.29 -1.32
C ALA A 423 10.89 -10.77 -1.16
N LEU A 424 11.04 -11.52 -2.25
CA LEU A 424 10.95 -12.98 -2.31
C LEU A 424 12.18 -13.53 -3.02
N ASP A 425 12.41 -14.82 -2.90
CA ASP A 425 13.65 -15.46 -3.34
C ASP A 425 13.69 -15.72 -4.84
N LEU A 426 14.90 -15.54 -5.37
CA LEU A 426 15.50 -16.27 -6.47
C LEU A 426 16.96 -16.47 -6.02
N GLU A 427 17.49 -17.71 -6.07
CA GLU A 427 18.81 -18.02 -5.48
C GLU A 427 19.94 -17.08 -5.97
N GLY A 428 20.71 -16.46 -5.06
CA GLY A 428 21.88 -15.61 -5.40
C GLY A 428 22.14 -14.41 -4.45
N ASP A 429 23.23 -13.67 -4.69
CA ASP A 429 23.58 -12.37 -4.02
C ASP A 429 23.26 -11.15 -4.92
N GLU A 430 22.29 -11.31 -5.82
CA GLU A 430 21.74 -10.25 -6.67
C GLU A 430 20.22 -10.24 -6.53
N PHE A 431 19.60 -9.07 -6.76
CA PHE A 431 18.15 -8.94 -6.72
C PHE A 431 17.61 -8.31 -8.01
N TYR A 432 16.37 -8.67 -8.34
CA TYR A 432 15.73 -8.27 -9.60
C TYR A 432 14.56 -7.33 -9.34
N LYS A 433 14.66 -6.10 -9.81
CA LYS A 433 13.55 -5.15 -9.79
C LYS A 433 12.60 -5.48 -10.93
N GLN A 434 11.44 -6.01 -10.57
CA GLN A 434 10.38 -6.42 -11.49
C GLN A 434 9.65 -5.22 -12.11
N PRO A 435 8.95 -5.36 -13.26
CA PRO A 435 8.07 -4.31 -13.77
C PRO A 435 7.12 -3.72 -12.71
N MET A 436 6.58 -4.57 -11.81
CA MET A 436 5.73 -4.15 -10.68
C MET A 436 6.36 -3.05 -9.81
N TYR A 437 7.66 -3.15 -9.51
CA TYR A 437 8.40 -2.12 -8.76
C TYR A 437 8.27 -0.75 -9.44
N TYR A 438 8.42 -0.69 -10.76
CA TYR A 438 8.36 0.57 -11.51
C TYR A 438 6.94 1.10 -11.63
N PHE A 439 5.95 0.22 -11.84
CA PHE A 439 4.55 0.62 -11.90
C PHE A 439 4.09 1.23 -10.58
N LEU A 440 4.40 0.59 -9.45
CA LEU A 440 4.10 1.12 -8.12
C LEU A 440 4.90 2.40 -7.84
N GLY A 441 6.15 2.46 -8.31
CA GLY A 441 6.99 3.65 -8.21
C GLY A 441 6.47 4.89 -8.93
N HIS A 442 5.72 4.73 -10.03
CA HIS A 442 5.02 5.85 -10.68
C HIS A 442 3.95 6.50 -9.78
N PHE A 443 3.49 5.81 -8.73
CA PHE A 443 2.60 6.38 -7.72
C PHE A 443 3.40 6.80 -6.48
N SER A 444 4.06 5.85 -5.81
CA SER A 444 4.75 6.08 -4.53
C SER A 444 5.76 7.23 -4.58
N LYS A 445 6.57 7.33 -5.64
CA LYS A 445 7.62 8.36 -5.73
C LYS A 445 7.05 9.76 -5.92
N PHE A 446 5.93 9.89 -6.63
CA PHE A 446 5.43 11.17 -7.13
C PHE A 446 4.13 11.61 -6.45
N VAL A 447 3.43 10.72 -5.76
CA VAL A 447 2.20 10.99 -4.99
C VAL A 447 2.54 10.88 -3.52
N LEU A 448 3.06 11.99 -2.97
CA LEU A 448 3.53 12.06 -1.59
C LEU A 448 2.37 12.03 -0.60
N PRO A 449 2.62 11.65 0.68
CA PRO A 449 1.63 11.79 1.74
C PRO A 449 1.03 13.19 1.79
N ASN A 450 -0.26 13.27 2.08
CA ASN A 450 -1.11 14.46 2.07
C ASN A 450 -1.41 15.05 0.69
N SER A 451 -0.92 14.46 -0.41
CA SER A 451 -1.39 14.82 -1.75
C SER A 451 -2.91 14.66 -1.83
N VAL A 452 -3.58 15.58 -2.52
CA VAL A 452 -5.05 15.54 -2.66
C VAL A 452 -5.42 15.13 -4.08
N ARG A 453 -6.33 14.16 -4.21
CA ARG A 453 -6.87 13.76 -5.50
C ARG A 453 -7.76 14.87 -6.07
N LEU A 454 -7.52 15.26 -7.33
CA LEU A 454 -8.31 16.26 -8.04
C LEU A 454 -9.18 15.65 -9.14
N ASN A 455 -10.30 16.32 -9.44
CA ASN A 455 -11.19 15.91 -10.52
C ASN A 455 -10.57 16.15 -11.90
N GLN A 456 -10.86 15.24 -12.83
CA GLN A 456 -10.50 15.38 -14.23
C GLN A 456 -11.56 14.90 -15.20
N MET A 457 -11.48 15.45 -16.40
CA MET A 457 -12.38 15.15 -17.49
C MET A 457 -11.58 14.89 -18.77
N LEU A 458 -11.73 13.70 -19.37
CA LEU A 458 -11.23 13.40 -20.71
C LEU A 458 -12.24 13.90 -21.73
N ARG A 459 -11.82 14.81 -22.60
CA ARG A 459 -12.60 15.21 -23.76
C ARG A 459 -12.00 14.61 -25.01
N LYS A 460 -12.63 13.55 -25.55
CA LYS A 460 -12.38 13.10 -26.93
C LYS A 460 -13.12 14.04 -27.88
N GLN A 461 -12.46 14.55 -28.93
CA GLN A 461 -13.10 15.45 -29.91
C GLN A 461 -14.17 14.77 -30.80
N LYS A 462 -14.54 13.50 -30.57
CA LYS A 462 -15.83 12.93 -31.01
C LYS A 462 -16.52 12.23 -29.83
N LYS A 463 -17.80 12.60 -29.63
CA LYS A 463 -18.75 12.23 -28.57
C LYS A 463 -18.41 10.95 -27.78
N THR A 464 -17.63 11.07 -26.71
CA THR A 464 -17.78 10.32 -25.44
C THR A 464 -16.69 10.74 -24.44
N THR A 465 -17.10 11.17 -23.25
CA THR A 465 -16.25 11.56 -22.11
C THR A 465 -15.87 10.31 -21.31
N ARG A 466 -14.63 10.20 -20.83
CA ARG A 466 -14.19 9.24 -19.77
C ARG A 466 -13.34 10.01 -18.74
N ASN A 467 -13.03 9.48 -17.56
CA ASN A 467 -12.24 10.19 -16.53
C ASN A 467 -10.84 9.55 -16.35
N LEU A 468 -9.78 10.38 -16.23
CA LEU A 468 -8.38 10.00 -15.87
C LEU A 468 -7.97 10.65 -14.52
N LEU A 469 -6.75 10.39 -13.98
CA LEU A 469 -6.30 10.68 -12.59
C LEU A 469 -4.99 11.50 -12.51
N LEU A 470 -4.84 12.48 -11.59
CA LEU A 470 -3.78 13.51 -11.38
C LEU A 470 -3.93 14.10 -9.96
N TRP A 471 -2.83 14.54 -9.35
CA TRP A 471 -2.63 14.89 -7.93
C TRP A 471 -2.11 16.32 -7.76
N SER A 472 -2.36 16.98 -6.63
CA SER A 472 -1.67 18.23 -6.25
C SER A 472 -1.04 18.09 -4.86
N MET A 473 0.22 18.51 -4.73
CA MET A 473 0.95 18.61 -3.44
C MET A 473 0.54 19.85 -2.65
#